data_AF-A0A1Y5E193-F1
#
_entry.id   AF-A0A1Y5E193-F1
#
_cell.length_a   1.000
_cell.length_b   1.000
_cell.length_c   1.000
_cell.angle_alpha   90.00
_cell.angle_beta   90.00
_cell.angle_gamma   90.00
#
_symmetry.space_group_name_H-M   'P 1'
#
loop_
_entity.id
_entity.type
_entity.pdbx_description
1 polymer ?
#
loop_
_entity_poly.entity_id
_entity_poly.type
_entity_poly.pdbx_seq_one_letter_code
_entity_poly.pdbx_strand_id
1 'polypeptide(L)' 'MTTIPAFQSGLNGIQTGLQSLNKNAATIASADIIESGGDITAPLVNMISDKQQVLASAKVLEANNAIIGSILDLKV' A
#
# COMPACT_ATOMS: atom_id res chain seq x y z
N MET A 1 -17.21 -18.40 3.33
CA MET A 1 -16.49 -17.30 2.65
C MET A 1 -14.98 -17.56 2.70
N THR A 2 -14.54 -18.64 2.06
CA THR A 2 -13.12 -18.98 1.94
C THR A 2 -12.43 -17.98 1.03
N THR A 3 -11.86 -16.95 1.64
CA THR A 3 -10.70 -16.15 1.22
C THR A 3 -10.50 -16.07 -0.29
N ILE A 4 -11.06 -15.06 -0.96
CA ILE A 4 -10.59 -14.73 -2.29
C ILE A 4 -9.12 -14.31 -2.14
N PRO A 5 -8.14 -15.06 -2.68
CA PRO A 5 -6.72 -14.83 -2.36
C PRO A 5 -6.26 -13.41 -2.71
N ALA A 6 -6.86 -12.82 -3.76
CA ALA A 6 -6.62 -11.44 -4.17
C ALA A 6 -7.08 -10.40 -3.13
N PHE A 7 -8.18 -10.65 -2.41
CA PHE A 7 -8.69 -9.75 -1.38
C PHE A 7 -7.73 -9.68 -0.19
N GLN A 8 -7.32 -10.84 0.34
CA GLN A 8 -6.35 -10.90 1.44
C GLN A 8 -4.99 -10.31 1.03
N SER A 9 -4.54 -10.59 -0.20
CA SER A 9 -3.28 -10.04 -0.72
C SER A 9 -3.34 -8.53 -0.88
N GLY A 10 -4.47 -7.99 -1.34
CA GLY A 10 -4.69 -6.54 -1.43
C GLY A 10 -4.69 -5.87 -0.05
N LEU A 11 -5.38 -6.43 0.95
CA LEU A 11 -5.34 -5.89 2.31
C LEU A 11 -3.92 -5.92 2.91
N ASN A 12 -3.22 -7.04 2.76
CA ASN A 12 -1.84 -7.17 3.24
C ASN A 12 -0.93 -6.15 2.55
N GLY A 13 -1.05 -5.96 1.24
CA GLY A 13 -0.25 -5.00 0.49
C GLY A 13 -0.52 -3.54 0.87
N ILE A 14 -1.77 -3.18 1.21
CA ILE A 14 -2.10 -1.87 1.77
C ILE A 14 -1.44 -1.71 3.14
N GLN A 15 -1.57 -2.70 4.02
CA GLN A 15 -1.04 -2.62 5.38
C GLN A 15 0.48 -2.50 5.40
N THR A 16 1.19 -3.33 4.63
CA THR A 16 2.66 -3.29 4.56
C THR A 16 3.16 -2.01 3.91
N GLY A 17 2.50 -1.54 2.84
CA GLY A 17 2.84 -0.27 2.18
C GLY A 17 2.66 0.93 3.12
N LEU A 18 1.56 0.99 3.88
CA LEU A 18 1.35 2.04 4.88
C LEU A 18 2.38 1.99 6.02
N GLN A 19 2.73 0.79 6.49
CA GLN A 19 3.73 0.63 7.54
C GLN A 19 5.12 1.09 7.07
N SER A 20 5.51 0.73 5.85
CA SER A 20 6.77 1.17 5.23
C SER A 20 6.79 2.69 5.00
N LEU A 21 5.68 3.26 4.50
CA LEU A 21 5.55 4.70 4.29
C LEU A 21 5.70 5.48 5.60
N ASN A 22 5.06 5.03 6.68
CA ASN A 22 5.22 5.63 8.01
C ASN A 22 6.65 5.54 8.52
N LYS A 23 7.32 4.40 8.29
CA LYS A 23 8.73 4.22 8.67
C LYS A 23 9.63 5.20 7.92
N ASN A 24 9.47 5.32 6.59
CA ASN A 24 10.27 6.23 5.78
C ASN A 24 9.99 7.71 6.15
N ALA A 25 8.74 8.06 6.43
CA ALA A 25 8.38 9.39 6.92
C ALA A 25 9.03 9.70 8.29
N ALA A 26 9.04 8.74 9.21
CA ALA A 26 9.72 8.89 10.50
C ALA A 26 11.23 9.05 10.35
N THR A 27 11.86 8.33 9.41
CA THR A 27 13.28 8.52 9.08
C THR A 27 13.55 9.94 8.59
N ILE A 28 12.76 10.46 7.67
CA ILE A 28 12.92 11.84 7.15
C ILE A 28 12.73 12.88 8.25
N ALA A 29 11.79 12.65 9.16
CA ALA A 29 11.52 13.54 10.29
C ALA A 29 12.51 13.37 11.46
N SER A 30 13.45 12.42 11.38
CA SER A 30 14.39 12.15 12.47
C SER A 30 15.45 13.25 12.60
N ALA A 31 15.88 13.50 13.85
CA ALA A 31 16.92 14.48 14.15
C ALA A 31 18.24 14.18 13.41
N ASP A 32 18.58 12.91 13.18
CA ASP A 32 19.79 12.52 12.44
C ASP A 32 19.81 13.09 11.01
N ILE A 33 18.68 13.05 10.31
CA ILE A 33 18.57 13.64 8.97
C ILE A 33 18.65 15.17 9.04
N ILE A 34 17.98 15.77 10.01
CA ILE A 34 17.85 17.23 10.15
C ILE A 34 19.17 17.89 10.61
N GLU A 35 19.88 17.26 11.54
CA GLU A 35 21.08 17.82 12.17
C GLU A 35 22.36 17.42 11.45
N SER A 36 22.46 16.20 10.91
CA SER A 36 23.67 15.71 10.23
C SER A 36 23.61 15.81 8.70
N GLY A 37 22.50 16.28 8.13
CA GLY A 37 22.34 16.36 6.68
C GLY A 37 22.35 14.99 5.99
N GLY A 38 21.80 13.97 6.67
CA GLY A 38 21.75 12.59 6.16
C GLY A 38 20.94 12.45 4.86
N ASP A 39 21.17 11.36 4.13
CA ASP A 39 20.54 11.14 2.82
C ASP A 39 19.01 10.98 2.92
N ILE A 40 18.29 11.95 2.37
CA ILE A 40 16.82 11.93 2.25
C ILE A 40 16.33 11.26 0.97
N THR A 41 17.21 11.04 0.01
CA THR A 41 16.85 10.58 -1.34
C THR A 41 16.30 9.16 -1.29
N ALA A 42 17.02 8.26 -0.61
CA ALA A 42 16.59 6.89 -0.42
C ALA A 42 15.21 6.77 0.25
N PRO A 43 14.94 7.39 1.43
CA PRO A 43 13.63 7.30 2.06
C PRO A 43 12.52 7.97 1.22
N LEU A 44 12.80 9.05 0.49
CA LEU A 44 11.81 9.66 -0.42
C LEU A 44 11.44 8.75 -1.59
N VAL A 45 12.42 8.11 -2.24
CA VAL A 45 12.16 7.16 -3.34
C VAL A 45 11.39 5.95 -2.80
N ASN A 46 11.76 5.46 -1.62
CA ASN A 46 11.04 4.37 -0.96
C ASN A 46 9.58 4.76 -0.67
N MET A 47 9.30 5.98 -0.20
CA MET A 47 7.92 6.46 -0.01
C MET A 47 7.10 6.48 -1.31
N ILE A 48 7.72 6.79 -2.45
CA ILE A 48 7.03 6.72 -3.75
C ILE A 48 6.68 5.27 -4.09
N SER A 49 7.61 4.35 -3.88
CA SER A 49 7.38 2.91 -4.06
C SER A 49 6.27 2.38 -3.14
N ASP A 50 6.31 2.77 -1.86
CA ASP A 50 5.30 2.40 -0.85
C ASP A 50 3.91 2.90 -1.26
N LYS A 51 3.80 4.15 -1.73
CA LYS A 51 2.56 4.72 -2.26
C LYS A 51 2.05 3.89 -3.44
N GLN A 52 2.92 3.51 -4.36
CA GLN A 52 2.54 2.71 -5.52
C GLN A 52 2.03 1.32 -5.10
N GLN A 53 2.64 0.70 -4.09
CA GLN A 53 2.21 -0.58 -3.53
C GLN A 53 0.81 -0.50 -2.93
N VAL A 54 0.51 0.55 -2.14
CA VAL A 54 -0.81 0.79 -1.56
C VAL A 54 -1.85 0.98 -2.67
N LEU A 55 -1.55 1.79 -3.68
CA LEU A 55 -2.47 2.06 -4.80
C LEU A 55 -2.73 0.81 -5.65
N ALA A 56 -1.70 0.03 -5.96
CA ALA A 56 -1.83 -1.23 -6.68
C ALA A 56 -2.71 -2.21 -5.90
N SER A 57 -2.47 -2.32 -4.59
CA SER A 57 -3.22 -3.21 -3.71
C SER A 57 -4.68 -2.77 -3.54
N ALA A 58 -4.95 -1.46 -3.49
CA ALA A 58 -6.30 -0.90 -3.54
C ALA A 58 -7.00 -1.20 -4.87
N LYS A 59 -6.28 -1.15 -6.00
CA LYS A 59 -6.85 -1.49 -7.31
C LYS A 59 -7.22 -2.96 -7.42
N VAL A 60 -6.42 -3.86 -6.83
CA VAL A 60 -6.76 -5.29 -6.73
C VAL A 60 -8.06 -5.50 -5.95
N LEU A 61 -8.23 -4.78 -4.83
CA LEU A 61 -9.45 -4.82 -4.03
C LEU A 61 -10.67 -4.30 -4.79
N GLU A 62 -10.52 -3.19 -5.50
CA GLU A 62 -11.57 -2.61 -6.35
C GLU A 62 -11.99 -3.59 -7.47
N ALA A 63 -11.02 -4.16 -8.18
CA ALA A 63 -11.27 -5.15 -9.23
C ALA A 63 -11.96 -6.39 -8.68
N ASN A 64 -11.55 -6.85 -7.49
CA ASN A 64 -12.21 -7.96 -6.83
C ASN A 64 -13.67 -7.66 -6.49
N ASN A 65 -13.95 -6.48 -5.93
CA ASN A 65 -15.31 -6.04 -5.63
C ASN A 65 -16.17 -5.94 -6.91
N ALA A 66 -15.61 -5.43 -8.01
CA ALA A 66 -16.30 -5.36 -9.29
C ALA A 66 -16.65 -6.74 -9.86
N ILE A 67 -15.75 -7.73 -9.74
CA ILE A 67 -16.00 -9.11 -10.18
C ILE A 67 -17.10 -9.77 -9.32
N ILE A 68 -17.07 -9.58 -8.00
CA ILE A 68 -18.13 -10.11 -7.13
C ILE A 68 -19.47 -9.47 -7.49
N GLY A 69 -19.48 -8.14 -7.65
CA GLY A 69 -20.67 -7.39 -8.05
C GLY A 69 -21.26 -7.89 -9.38
N SER A 70 -20.43 -8.11 -10.40
CA SER A 70 -20.90 -8.61 -11.69
C SER A 70 -21.42 -10.05 -11.64
N ILE A 71 -20.84 -10.92 -10.81
CA ILE A 71 -21.36 -12.28 -10.60
C ILE A 71 -22.72 -12.26 -9.91
N LEU A 72 -22.90 -11.38 -8.91
CA LEU A 72 -24.17 -11.23 -8.21
C LEU A 72 -25.25 -10.66 -9.14
N ASP A 73 -24.89 -9.70 -9.99
CA ASP A 73 -25.79 -9.09 -10.98
C ASP A 73 -26.20 -10.07 -12.10
N LEU A 74 -25.37 -11.06 -12.43
CA LEU A 74 -25.75 -12.15 -13.36
C LEU A 74 -26.78 -13.14 -12.78
N LYS A 75 -27.00 -13.14 -11.45
CA LYS A 75 -27.87 -14.10 -10.76
C LYS A 75 -29.26 -13.55 -10.43
N VAL A 76 -29.50 -12.25 -10.66
CA VAL A 76 -30.84 -11.63 -10.62
C VAL A 76 -31.54 -11.72 -11.97
#